data_AF-A0A527FAI1-F1
#
_entry.id   AF-A0A527FAI1-F1
#
_cell.length_a   1.000
_cell.length_b   1.000
_cell.length_c   1.000
_cell.angle_alpha   90.00
_cell.angle_beta   90.00
_cell.angle_gamma   90.00
#
_symmetry.space_group_name_H-M   'P 1'
#
loop_
_entity.id
_entity.type
_entity.pdbx_description
1 polymer ?
#
loop_
_entity_poly.entity_id
_entity_poly.type
_entity_poly.pdbx_seq_one_letter_code
_entity_poly.pdbx_strand_id
1 'polypeptide(L)' 'HLKDIVKGGISERFTELRRMGIRTVMITGDNPMTAAAIAAEAGVDDFLAQATPEDKLKLIRDEQAKG' A
#
# COMPACT_ATOMS: atom_id res chain seq x y z
N HIS A 1 4.47 -17.32 -15.45
CA HIS A 1 3.92 -16.02 -15.03
C HIS A 1 3.78 -16.03 -13.51
N LEU A 2 4.53 -15.19 -12.80
CA LEU A 2 4.33 -14.96 -11.37
C LEU A 2 3.36 -13.78 -11.26
N LYS A 3 2.17 -14.01 -10.71
CA LYS A 3 1.19 -12.95 -10.41
C LYS A 3 1.04 -12.93 -8.89
N ASP A 4 1.22 -11.76 -8.29
CA ASP A 4 0.83 -11.58 -6.89
C ASP A 4 -0.67 -11.70 -6.78
N ILE A 5 -1.12 -12.70 -6.03
CA ILE A 5 -2.53 -12.96 -5.78
C ILE A 5 -2.87 -12.21 -4.50
N VAL A 6 -3.77 -11.24 -4.63
CA VAL A 6 -4.34 -10.54 -3.48
C VAL A 6 -5.09 -11.56 -2.63
N LYS A 7 -4.79 -11.60 -1.33
CA LYS A 7 -5.47 -12.51 -0.40
C LYS A 7 -6.95 -12.17 -0.35
N GLY A 8 -7.81 -13.18 -0.46
CA GLY A 8 -9.25 -13.00 -0.30
C GLY A 8 -9.58 -12.34 1.04
N GLY A 9 -10.57 -11.44 1.04
CA GLY A 9 -10.99 -10.73 2.25
C GLY A 9 -10.17 -9.47 2.58
N ILE A 10 -9.09 -9.17 1.86
CA ILE A 10 -8.20 -8.05 2.24
C ILE A 10 -8.86 -6.68 2.00
N SER A 11 -9.68 -6.56 0.95
CA SER A 11 -10.37 -5.31 0.62
C SER A 11 -11.38 -4.92 1.69
N GLU A 12 -12.09 -5.92 2.24
CA GLU A 12 -12.97 -5.75 3.39
C GLU A 12 -12.18 -5.27 4.61
N ARG A 13 -10.99 -5.84 4.86
CA ARG A 13 -10.13 -5.40 5.97
C ARG A 13 -9.64 -3.97 5.83
N PHE A 14 -9.22 -3.56 4.63
CA PHE A 14 -8.84 -2.16 4.40
C PHE A 14 -10.04 -1.21 4.56
N THR A 15 -11.23 -1.66 4.17
CA THR A 15 -12.47 -0.91 4.43
C THR A 15 -12.74 -0.74 5.92
N GLU A 16 -12.54 -1.79 6.73
CA GLU A 16 -12.67 -1.72 8.20
C GLU A 16 -11.64 -0.76 8.82
N LEU A 17 -10.37 -0.85 8.42
CA LEU A 17 -9.32 0.07 8.88
C LEU A 17 -9.66 1.53 8.57
N ARG A 18 -10.17 1.78 7.36
CA ARG A 18 -10.62 3.11 6.93
C ARG A 18 -11.78 3.62 7.79
N ARG A 19 -12.73 2.76 8.16
CA ARG A 19 -13.84 3.10 9.10
C ARG A 19 -13.34 3.39 10.51
N MET A 20 -12.21 2.82 10.91
CA MET A 20 -11.53 3.11 12.18
C MET A 20 -10.69 4.40 12.13
N GLY A 21 -10.65 5.09 10.97
CA GLY A 21 -9.82 6.27 10.78
C GLY A 21 -8.34 5.97 10.49
N ILE A 22 -7.99 4.71 10.19
CA ILE A 22 -6.62 4.30 9.87
C ILE A 22 -6.43 4.36 8.35
N ARG A 23 -5.49 5.19 7.90
CA ARG A 23 -5.05 5.24 6.50
C ARG A 23 -4.03 4.15 6.22
N THR A 24 -4.14 3.51 5.07
CA THR A 24 -3.28 2.41 4.63
C THR A 24 -2.53 2.74 3.34
N VAL A 25 -1.21 2.63 3.37
CA VAL A 25 -0.34 2.91 2.24
C VAL A 25 0.45 1.66 1.89
N MET A 26 0.37 1.21 0.63
CA MET A 26 1.16 0.08 0.14
C MET A 26 2.55 0.56 -0.30
N ILE A 27 3.60 -0.18 0.06
CA ILE A 27 4.97 0.13 -0.38
C ILE A 27 5.58 -1.12 -1.01
N THR A 28 5.92 -1.04 -2.30
CA THR A 28 6.46 -2.18 -3.07
C THR A 28 7.66 -1.77 -3.93
N GLY A 29 8.53 -2.74 -4.23
CA GLY A 29 9.60 -2.60 -5.22
C GLY A 29 9.14 -2.83 -6.66
N ASP A 30 7.88 -3.20 -6.88
CA ASP A 30 7.33 -3.43 -8.21
C ASP A 30 7.28 -2.16 -9.06
N ASN A 31 7.20 -2.35 -10.37
CA ASN A 31 6.95 -1.24 -11.28
C ASN A 31 5.57 -0.59 -11.00
N PRO A 32 5.37 0.68 -11.42
CA PRO A 32 4.14 1.42 -11.10
C PRO A 32 2.85 0.78 -11.64
N MET A 33 2.92 0.10 -12.79
CA MET A 33 1.75 -0.54 -13.40
C MET A 33 1.26 -1.72 -12.56
N THR A 34 2.18 -2.61 -12.15
CA THR A 34 1.85 -3.74 -11.27
C THR A 34 1.37 -3.25 -9.90
N ALA A 35 2.07 -2.26 -9.33
CA ALA A 35 1.70 -1.70 -8.03
C ALA A 35 0.30 -1.07 -8.07
N ALA A 36 -0.04 -0.30 -9.11
CA ALA A 36 -1.36 0.30 -9.26
C ALA A 36 -2.47 -0.77 -9.37
N ALA A 37 -2.24 -1.83 -10.13
CA ALA A 37 -3.20 -2.92 -10.28
C ALA A 37 -3.45 -3.64 -8.94
N ILE A 38 -2.40 -3.96 -8.20
CA ILE A 38 -2.50 -4.61 -6.89
C ILE A 38 -3.16 -3.66 -5.87
N ALA A 39 -2.79 -2.38 -5.87
CA ALA A 39 -3.37 -1.38 -4.97
C ALA A 39 -4.89 -1.25 -5.18
N ALA A 40 -5.32 -1.19 -6.44
CA ALA A 40 -6.74 -1.10 -6.80
C ALA A 40 -7.51 -2.38 -6.42
N GLU A 41 -6.92 -3.55 -6.67
CA GLU A 41 -7.52 -4.84 -6.30
C GLU A 41 -7.60 -5.01 -4.77
N ALA A 42 -6.58 -4.58 -4.04
CA ALA A 42 -6.52 -4.66 -2.58
C ALA A 42 -7.39 -3.59 -1.89
N GLY A 43 -7.59 -2.41 -2.47
CA GLY A 43 -8.39 -1.34 -1.87
C GLY A 43 -7.64 -0.49 -0.83
N VAL A 44 -6.31 -0.34 -0.96
CA VAL A 44 -5.51 0.57 -0.13
C VAL A 44 -5.80 2.05 -0.44
N ASP A 45 -5.42 2.95 0.46
CA ASP A 45 -5.63 4.40 0.26
C ASP A 45 -4.61 5.03 -0.68
N ASP A 46 -3.39 4.52 -0.68
CA ASP A 46 -2.29 5.07 -1.46
C ASP A 46 -1.22 3.99 -1.70
N PHE A 47 -0.28 4.25 -2.61
CA PHE A 47 0.85 3.37 -2.82
C PHE A 47 2.13 4.08 -3.27
N LEU A 48 3.27 3.51 -2.90
CA LEU A 48 4.61 3.85 -3.38
C LEU A 48 5.19 2.65 -4.13
N ALA A 49 5.38 2.81 -5.44
CA ALA A 49 6.01 1.81 -6.31
C ALA A 49 7.51 2.08 -6.47
N GLN A 50 8.25 1.07 -6.94
CA GLN A 50 9.71 1.14 -7.13
C GLN A 50 10.48 1.65 -5.90
N ALA A 51 9.94 1.38 -4.71
CA ALA A 51 10.49 1.90 -3.47
C ALA A 51 11.84 1.23 -3.15
N THR A 52 12.89 2.04 -3.05
CA THR A 52 14.16 1.62 -2.45
C THR A 52 14.00 1.45 -0.92
N PRO A 53 14.89 0.71 -0.23
CA PRO A 53 14.88 0.65 1.23
C PRO A 53 14.87 2.04 1.89
N GLU A 54 15.61 3.00 1.31
CA GLU A 54 15.69 4.39 1.77
C GLU A 54 14.35 5.10 1.63
N ASP A 55 13.63 4.89 0.52
CA ASP A 55 12.29 5.48 0.32
C ASP A 55 11.28 4.98 1.36
N LYS A 56 11.36 3.68 1.73
CA LYS A 56 10.49 3.13 2.79
C LYS A 56 10.71 3.86 4.12
N LEU A 57 11.98 4.03 4.50
CA LEU A 57 12.35 4.72 5.74
C LEU A 57 11.97 6.19 5.70
N LYS A 58 12.14 6.85 4.55
CA LYS A 58 11.73 8.24 4.34
C LYS A 58 10.22 8.40 4.52
N LEU A 59 9.42 7.54 3.89
CA LEU A 59 7.97 7.61 4.00
C LEU A 59 7.49 7.42 5.46
N ILE A 60 8.08 6.48 6.20
CA ILE A 60 7.74 6.29 7.62
C ILE A 60 8.02 7.58 8.42
N ARG A 61 9.19 8.21 8.22
CA ARG A 61 9.55 9.46 8.90
C ARG A 61 8.65 10.62 8.51
N ASP A 62 8.30 10.73 7.24
CA ASP A 62 7.42 11.77 6.72
C ASP A 62 6.01 11.64 7.30
N GLU A 63 5.47 10.41 7.44
CA GLU A 63 4.17 10.19 8.09
C GLU A 63 4.23 10.45 9.60
N GLN A 64 5.29 10.02 10.30
CA GLN A 64 5.48 10.31 11.73
C GLN A 64 5.57 11.82 12.02
N ALA A 65 6.12 12.60 11.09
CA ALA A 65 6.20 14.05 11.22
C ALA A 65 4.85 14.76 11.07
N LYS A 66 3.81 14.08 10.56
CA LYS A 66 2.47 14.65 10.34
C LYS A 66 1.56 14.56 11.57
N GLY A 67 1.93 13.82 12.62
CA GLY A 67 1.20 13.70 13.89
C GLY A 67 0.33 12.46 13.99
#